data_AF-A0A811S025-F1
#
_entry.id   AF-A0A811S025-F1
#
_cell.length_a   1.000
_cell.length_b   1.000
_cell.length_c   1.000
_cell.angle_alpha   90.00
_cell.angle_beta   90.00
_cell.angle_gamma   90.00
#
_symmetry.space_group_name_H-M   'P 1'
#
loop_
_entity.id
_entity.type
_entity.pdbx_description
1 polymer ?
#
loop_
_entity_poly.entity_id
_entity_poly.type
_entity_poly.pdbx_seq_one_letter_code
_entity_poly.pdbx_strand_id
1 'polypeptide(L)'
;MDYSLIEKFLSNKEKVREDRWQENKMMHERRLALEERKIANEEDKTLWEKEQKIMFCDLKKLDPSQKTYVIAMRAQIAAQKMAAFSSAFAGSSGGHEASGGGEI
;
A
#
# COMPACT_ATOMS: atom_id res chain seq x y z
N MET A 1 40.59 33.83 -27.97
CA MET A 1 39.90 32.71 -27.29
C MET A 1 38.50 32.61 -27.85
N ASP A 2 38.03 31.41 -28.16
CA ASP A 2 36.67 31.19 -28.65
C ASP A 2 35.71 31.00 -27.47
N TYR A 3 35.06 32.08 -27.06
CA TYR A 3 34.13 32.11 -25.93
C TYR A 3 32.92 31.18 -26.15
N SER A 4 32.52 30.93 -27.41
CA SER A 4 31.41 30.04 -27.72
C SER A 4 31.70 28.59 -27.33
N LEU A 5 32.95 28.15 -27.49
CA LEU A 5 33.36 26.80 -27.11
C LEU A 5 33.38 26.62 -25.59
N ILE A 6 33.81 27.65 -24.86
CA ILE A 6 33.85 27.66 -23.39
C ILE A 6 32.43 27.62 -22.81
N GLU A 7 31.50 28.42 -23.34
CA GLU A 7 30.10 28.40 -22.91
C GLU A 7 29.43 27.04 -23.15
N LYS A 8 29.64 26.43 -24.32
CA LYS A 8 29.13 25.08 -24.63
C LYS A 8 29.69 24.04 -23.67
N PHE A 9 30.98 24.11 -23.35
CA PHE A 9 31.61 23.18 -22.40
C PHE A 9 31.03 23.34 -20.99
N LEU A 10 30.84 24.57 -20.50
CA LEU A 10 30.26 24.83 -19.18
C LEU A 10 28.80 24.38 -19.11
N SER A 11 28.00 24.69 -20.14
CA SER A 11 26.61 24.24 -20.23
C SER A 11 26.52 22.71 -20.26
N ASN A 12 27.37 22.03 -21.04
CA ASN A 12 27.39 20.56 -21.07
C ASN A 12 27.79 19.95 -19.72
N LYS A 13 28.78 20.55 -19.04
CA LYS A 13 29.21 20.13 -17.71
C LYS A 13 28.11 20.30 -16.67
N GLU A 14 27.31 21.36 -16.77
CA GLU A 14 26.16 21.58 -15.90
C GLU A 14 25.04 20.58 -16.17
N LYS A 15 24.70 20.33 -17.44
CA LYS A 15 23.72 19.29 -17.82
C LYS A 15 24.10 17.92 -17.27
N VAL A 16 25.35 17.50 -17.44
CA VAL A 16 25.83 16.21 -16.89
C VAL A 16 25.69 16.16 -15.37
N ARG A 17 25.94 17.28 -14.67
CA ARG A 17 25.76 17.35 -13.21
C ARG A 17 24.29 17.23 -12.83
N GLU A 18 23.42 17.93 -13.54
CA GLU A 18 21.98 17.94 -13.30
C GLU A 18 21.37 16.55 -13.59
N ASP A 19 21.69 15.96 -14.75
CA ASP A 19 21.24 14.62 -15.12
C ASP A 19 21.63 13.59 -14.05
N ARG A 20 22.87 13.67 -13.55
CA ARG A 20 23.35 12.80 -12.47
C ARG A 20 22.61 13.05 -11.15
N TRP A 21 22.29 14.30 -10.83
CA TRP A 21 21.53 14.64 -9.63
C TRP A 21 20.10 14.13 -9.71
N GLN A 22 19.43 14.32 -10.85
CA GLN A 22 18.09 13.82 -11.12
C GLN A 22 18.03 12.28 -11.06
N GLU A 23 19.00 11.60 -11.68
CA GLU A 23 19.10 10.14 -11.61
C GLU A 23 19.28 9.67 -10.16
N ASN A 24 20.18 10.30 -9.40
CA ASN A 24 20.39 9.95 -8.00
C ASN A 24 19.14 10.18 -7.15
N LYS A 25 18.44 11.29 -7.37
CA LYS A 25 17.19 11.62 -6.69
C LYS A 25 16.10 10.58 -6.99
N MET A 26 15.88 10.25 -8.26
CA MET A 26 14.90 9.22 -8.65
C MET A 26 15.22 7.86 -8.06
N MET A 27 16.50 7.47 -8.03
CA MET A 27 16.93 6.22 -7.40
C MET A 27 16.70 6.22 -5.89
N HIS A 28 16.92 7.35 -5.23
CA HIS A 28 16.67 7.50 -3.80
C HIS A 28 15.18 7.41 -3.47
N GLU A 29 14.33 8.13 -4.21
CA GLU A 29 12.87 8.10 -4.05
C GLU A 29 12.32 6.69 -4.30
N ARG A 30 12.79 6.01 -5.35
CA ARG A 30 12.40 4.61 -5.62
C ARG A 30 12.82 3.68 -4.49
N ARG A 31 14.00 3.88 -3.91
CA ARG A 31 14.47 3.08 -2.77
C ARG A 31 13.58 3.28 -1.55
N LEU A 32 13.22 4.53 -1.24
CA LEU A 32 12.32 4.85 -0.13
C LEU A 32 10.94 4.20 -0.32
N ALA A 33 10.34 4.32 -1.51
CA ALA A 33 9.05 3.70 -1.81
C ALA A 33 9.07 2.16 -1.67
N LEU A 34 10.19 1.52 -2.02
CA LEU A 34 10.37 0.07 -1.82
C LEU A 34 10.50 -0.30 -0.35
N GLU A 35 11.17 0.53 0.44
CA GLU A 35 11.35 0.34 1.88
C GLU A 35 10.03 0.52 2.64
N GLU A 36 9.27 1.56 2.32
CA GLU A 36 7.92 1.79 2.86
C GLU A 36 6.99 0.62 2.56
N ARG A 37 6.96 0.15 1.31
CA ARG A 37 6.17 -1.03 0.93
C ARG A 37 6.63 -2.29 1.67
N LYS A 38 7.93 -2.44 1.91
CA LYS A 38 8.45 -3.58 2.67
C LYS A 38 7.97 -3.54 4.12
N ILE A 39 8.01 -2.38 4.76
CA ILE A 39 7.50 -2.18 6.13
C ILE A 39 6.01 -2.50 6.18
N ALA A 40 5.21 -1.95 5.27
CA ALA A 40 3.76 -2.23 5.21
C ALA A 40 3.48 -3.74 5.07
N ASN A 41 4.20 -4.44 4.19
CA ASN A 41 4.06 -5.88 4.03
C ASN A 41 4.45 -6.66 5.30
N GLU A 42 5.48 -6.22 6.02
CA GLU A 42 5.90 -6.83 7.28
C GLU A 42 4.87 -6.60 8.39
N GLU A 43 4.27 -5.41 8.47
CA GLU A 43 3.18 -5.10 9.39
C GLU A 43 1.94 -5.97 9.12
N ASP A 44 1.52 -6.06 7.86
CA ASP A 44 0.40 -6.91 7.42
C ASP A 44 0.65 -8.39 7.76
N LYS A 45 1.86 -8.88 7.49
CA LYS A 45 2.25 -10.25 7.85
C LYS A 45 2.18 -10.47 9.36
N THR A 46 2.68 -9.51 10.14
CA THR A 46 2.70 -9.63 11.61
C THR A 46 1.29 -9.60 12.18
N LEU A 47 0.40 -8.77 11.63
CA LEU A 47 -1.01 -8.72 12.00
C LEU A 47 -1.70 -10.04 11.66
N TRP A 48 -1.51 -10.54 10.43
CA TRP A 48 -2.04 -11.83 9.99
C TRP A 48 -1.63 -12.98 10.92
N GLU A 49 -0.35 -13.07 11.29
CA GLU A 49 0.13 -14.11 12.21
C GLU A 49 -0.53 -14.03 13.60
N LYS A 50 -0.78 -12.82 14.11
CA LYS A 50 -1.51 -12.64 15.38
C LYS A 50 -2.97 -13.07 15.25
N GLU A 51 -3.65 -12.68 14.17
CA GLU A 51 -5.03 -13.08 13.91
C GLU A 51 -5.16 -14.61 13.79
N GLN A 52 -4.24 -15.26 13.08
CA GLN A 52 -4.21 -16.73 12.95
C GLN A 52 -4.09 -17.41 14.32
N LYS A 53 -3.20 -16.92 15.19
CA LYS A 53 -3.06 -17.45 16.56
C LYS A 53 -4.37 -17.37 17.34
N ILE A 54 -5.12 -16.27 17.22
CA ILE A 54 -6.42 -16.10 17.88
C ILE A 54 -7.48 -17.02 17.27
N MET A 55 -7.59 -17.03 15.93
CA MET A 55 -8.59 -17.83 15.19
C MET A 55 -8.44 -19.33 15.43
N PHE A 56 -7.21 -19.83 15.56
CA PHE A 56 -6.93 -21.27 15.72
C PHE A 56 -6.57 -21.71 17.15
N CYS A 57 -6.66 -20.82 18.15
CA CYS A 57 -6.44 -21.18 19.56
C CYS A 57 -7.44 -22.25 20.06
N ASP A 58 -6.97 -23.35 20.66
CA ASP A 58 -7.86 -24.35 21.25
C ASP A 58 -8.46 -23.84 22.58
N LEU A 59 -9.78 -23.64 22.58
CA LEU A 59 -10.50 -23.13 23.75
C LEU A 59 -10.55 -24.15 24.89
N LYS A 60 -10.42 -25.46 24.64
CA LYS A 60 -10.62 -26.49 25.68
C LYS A 60 -9.64 -26.38 26.84
N LYS A 61 -8.45 -25.81 26.59
CA LYS A 61 -7.36 -25.67 27.56
C LYS A 61 -7.36 -24.33 28.32
N LEU A 62 -8.30 -23.43 28.00
CA LEU A 62 -8.36 -22.09 28.56
C LEU A 62 -9.34 -21.99 29.73
N ASP A 63 -9.06 -21.07 30.65
CA ASP A 63 -10.02 -20.71 31.70
C ASP A 63 -11.20 -19.89 31.11
N PRO A 64 -12.31 -19.73 31.85
CA PRO A 64 -13.50 -19.02 31.34
C PRO A 64 -13.24 -17.58 30.87
N SER A 65 -12.35 -16.84 31.54
CA SER A 65 -12.01 -15.45 31.17
C SER A 65 -11.23 -15.42 29.86
N GLN A 66 -10.21 -16.26 29.74
CA GLN A 66 -9.42 -16.42 28.51
C GLN A 66 -10.29 -16.88 27.33
N LYS A 67 -11.20 -17.81 27.55
CA LYS A 67 -12.17 -18.25 26.52
C LYS A 67 -13.00 -17.09 26.00
N THR A 68 -13.52 -16.28 26.92
CA THR A 68 -14.35 -15.12 26.59
C THR A 68 -13.56 -14.12 25.74
N TYR A 69 -12.32 -13.84 26.13
CA TYR A 69 -11.42 -12.96 25.37
C TYR A 69 -11.18 -13.47 23.94
N VAL A 70 -10.82 -14.75 23.78
CA VAL A 70 -10.55 -15.32 22.46
C VAL A 70 -11.81 -15.31 21.58
N ILE A 71 -12.99 -15.61 22.13
CA ILE A 71 -14.26 -15.56 21.40
C ILE A 71 -14.56 -14.13 20.94
N ALA A 72 -14.44 -13.15 21.84
CA ALA A 72 -14.65 -11.74 21.49
C ALA A 72 -13.70 -11.28 20.39
N MET A 73 -12.43 -11.68 20.48
CA MET A 73 -11.43 -11.28 19.49
C MET A 73 -11.65 -11.92 18.12
N ARG A 74 -12.10 -13.18 18.07
CA ARG A 74 -12.52 -13.81 16.80
C ARG A 74 -13.68 -13.07 16.16
N ALA A 75 -14.68 -12.67 16.95
CA ALA A 75 -15.81 -11.91 16.44
C ALA A 75 -15.37 -10.56 15.86
N GLN A 76 -14.46 -9.85 16.55
CA GLN A 76 -13.90 -8.60 16.05
C GLN A 76 -13.11 -8.79 14.74
N ILE A 77 -12.23 -9.80 14.68
CA ILE A 77 -11.45 -10.10 13.46
C ILE A 77 -12.39 -10.45 12.31
N ALA A 78 -13.41 -11.30 12.54
CA ALA A 78 -14.38 -11.65 11.50
C ALA A 78 -15.15 -10.43 10.98
N ALA A 79 -15.59 -9.54 11.87
CA ALA A 79 -16.26 -8.30 11.49
C ALA A 79 -15.35 -7.38 10.66
N GLN A 80 -14.09 -7.19 11.08
CA GLN A 80 -13.10 -6.40 10.35
C GLN A 80 -12.82 -6.97 8.95
N LYS A 81 -12.63 -8.28 8.82
CA LYS A 81 -12.41 -8.94 7.51
C LYS A 81 -13.64 -8.83 6.61
N MET A 82 -14.85 -8.97 7.15
CA MET A 82 -16.09 -8.77 6.39
C MET A 82 -16.24 -7.33 5.90
N ALA A 83 -15.92 -6.34 6.74
CA ALA A 83 -15.96 -4.93 6.36
C ALA A 83 -14.92 -4.58 5.29
N ALA A 84 -13.71 -5.13 5.38
CA ALA A 84 -12.67 -4.96 4.35
C ALA A 84 -13.05 -5.65 3.03
N PHE A 85 -13.67 -6.83 3.11
CA PHE A 85 -14.16 -7.53 1.93
C PHE A 85 -15.28 -6.78 1.23
N SER A 86 -16.23 -6.22 1.99
CA SER A 86 -17.34 -5.44 1.43
C SER A 86 -16.87 -4.13 0.82
N SER A 87 -15.92 -3.42 1.44
CA SER A 87 -15.37 -2.17 0.89
C SER A 87 -14.59 -2.40 -0.41
N ALA A 88 -13.88 -3.52 -0.53
CA ALA A 88 -13.16 -3.89 -1.75
C ALA A 88 -14.10 -4.16 -2.94
N PHE A 89 -15.33 -4.63 -2.69
CA PHE A 89 -16.31 -4.92 -3.74
C PHE A 89 -17.28 -3.77 -4.02
N ALA A 90 -17.54 -2.90 -3.04
CA ALA A 90 -18.46 -1.76 -3.17
C ALA A 90 -17.99 -0.68 -4.18
N GLY A 91 -16.72 -0.71 -4.61
CA GLY A 91 -16.19 0.19 -5.65
C GLY A 91 -16.41 -0.26 -7.10
N SER A 92 -17.02 -1.44 -7.34
CA SER A 92 -17.10 -2.05 -8.69
C SER A 92 -18.49 -2.03 -9.34
N SER A 93 -19.49 -1.34 -8.78
CA SER A 93 -20.78 -1.19 -9.47
C SER A 93 -20.66 -0.14 -10.58
N GLY A 94 -20.29 -0.58 -11.79
CA GLY A 94 -20.36 0.21 -13.00
C GLY A 94 -21.78 0.72 -13.26
N GLY A 95 -21.99 2.02 -13.10
CA GLY A 95 -23.16 2.73 -13.61
C GLY A 95 -22.93 3.12 -15.07
N HIS A 96 -23.20 2.20 -16.00
CA HIS A 96 -23.40 2.55 -17.40
C HIS A 96 -24.83 3.10 -17.50
N GLU A 97 -25.01 4.42 -17.40
CA GLU A 97 -26.27 5.07 -17.76
C GLU A 97 -26.40 4.99 -19.29
N ALA A 98 -27.09 3.96 -19.75
CA ALA A 98 -27.51 3.85 -21.14
C ALA A 98 -28.47 5.01 -21.45
N SER A 99 -27.97 5.94 -22.27
CA SER A 99 -28.76 6.93 -22.99
C SER A 99 -29.90 6.23 -23.74
N GLY A 100 -31.14 6.58 -23.43
CA GLY A 100 -32.32 5.95 -23.99
C GLY A 100 -33.61 6.62 -23.55
N GLY A 101 -33.76 7.92 -23.79
CA GLY A 101 -35.02 8.64 -23.64
C GLY A 101 -35.44 9.21 -24.99
N GLY A 102 -36.36 8.53 -25.66
CA GLY A 102 -36.92 8.94 -26.95
C GLY A 102 -37.80 10.18 -26.83
N GLU A 103 -37.71 11.04 -27.83
CA GLU A 103 -38.66 12.13 -28.07
C GLU A 103 -39.80 11.61 -28.96
N ILE A 104 -41.03 11.85 -28.51
CA ILE A 104 -42.26 11.86 -29.32
C ILE A 104 -42.50 13.28 -29.85
#